data_AF-A0A2H3NWM4-F1
#
_entry.id   AF-A0A2H3NWM4-F1
#
_cell.length_a   1.000
_cell.length_b   1.000
_cell.length_c   1.000
_cell.angle_alpha   90.00
_cell.angle_beta   90.00
_cell.angle_gamma   90.00
#
_symmetry.space_group_name_H-M   'P 1'
#
loop_
_entity.id
_entity.type
_entity.pdbx_description
1 polymer ?
#
loop_
_entity_poly.entity_id
_entity_poly.type
_entity_poly.pdbx_seq_one_letter_code
_entity_poly.pdbx_strand_id
1 'polypeptide(L)'
;MCAVPENEAADTASPNWTELLRTHLPVSVRAANEALSRVSAVQKWMRTTASEIAAEQPPSAMQDATHAMHGYSTARRALNESFPDLRDAIRTATDGLGALDLDWRPFSPHLSQVQVTFNRDYDVDAFVRVDDATRSVLNTHLDAMQNELPESEPFPRRPHTRTALWAHGGEGIGVRVHRHHPNDDVHRHTFALLPPNEKPTTDLQRDALLTQLLNRWA
;
A
#
# COMPACT_ATOMS: atom_id res chain seq x y z
N MET A 1 6.88 53.84 -3.21
CA MET A 1 7.46 52.64 -3.83
C MET A 1 7.12 51.48 -2.90
N CYS A 2 6.09 50.71 -3.24
CA CYS A 2 5.69 49.54 -2.44
C CYS A 2 6.59 48.37 -2.82
N ALA A 3 7.25 47.79 -1.81
CA ALA A 3 7.96 46.53 -1.96
C ALA A 3 6.91 45.43 -2.17
N VAL A 4 7.04 44.72 -3.30
CA VAL A 4 6.33 43.47 -3.57
C VAL A 4 7.05 42.38 -2.77
N PRO A 5 6.38 41.58 -1.94
CA PRO A 5 7.05 40.48 -1.27
C PRO A 5 7.36 39.38 -2.29
N GLU A 6 8.65 39.06 -2.43
CA GLU A 6 9.16 37.84 -3.04
C GLU A 6 8.65 36.64 -2.23
N ASN A 7 7.48 36.10 -2.59
CA ASN A 7 7.07 34.79 -2.08
C ASN A 7 6.12 34.05 -3.03
N GLU A 8 6.50 33.98 -4.31
CA GLU A 8 5.75 33.25 -5.35
C GLU A 8 6.66 32.32 -6.17
N ALA A 9 7.74 31.81 -5.57
CA ALA A 9 8.72 30.95 -6.25
C ALA A 9 8.92 29.57 -5.58
N ALA A 10 7.98 29.10 -4.76
CA ALA A 10 8.14 27.83 -4.03
C ALA A 10 7.15 26.70 -4.38
N ASP A 11 6.21 26.90 -5.32
CA ASP A 11 5.06 25.97 -5.49
C ASP A 11 4.88 25.40 -6.92
N THR A 12 5.98 25.24 -7.68
CA THR A 12 5.92 24.73 -9.07
C THR A 12 6.74 23.46 -9.31
N ALA A 13 7.45 22.93 -8.32
CA ALA A 13 8.13 21.65 -8.47
C ALA A 13 7.10 20.52 -8.32
N SER A 14 6.84 19.77 -9.40
CA SER A 14 6.07 18.54 -9.32
C SER A 14 6.63 17.66 -8.18
N PRO A 15 5.78 17.08 -7.33
CA PRO A 15 6.24 16.23 -6.23
C PRO A 15 7.12 15.12 -6.77
N ASN A 16 8.23 14.82 -6.08
CA ASN A 16 9.04 13.66 -6.42
C ASN A 16 8.32 12.39 -5.95
N TRP A 17 7.37 11.91 -6.75
CA TRP A 17 6.54 10.74 -6.47
C TRP A 17 7.38 9.49 -6.23
N THR A 18 8.43 9.29 -7.03
CA THR A 18 9.31 8.12 -6.93
C THR A 18 9.99 8.08 -5.57
N GLU A 19 10.53 9.21 -5.09
CA GLU A 19 11.21 9.24 -3.80
C GLU A 19 10.23 9.04 -2.63
N LEU A 20 9.04 9.64 -2.71
CA LEU A 20 7.99 9.45 -1.71
C LEU A 20 7.62 7.95 -1.59
N LEU A 21 7.37 7.30 -2.72
CA LEU A 21 7.00 5.88 -2.75
C LEU A 21 8.14 4.99 -2.29
N ARG A 22 9.37 5.23 -2.75
CA ARG A 22 10.57 4.47 -2.38
C ARG A 22 10.88 4.57 -0.88
N THR A 23 10.59 5.71 -0.28
CA THR A 23 10.79 5.93 1.16
C THR A 23 9.77 5.18 2.00
N HIS A 24 8.50 5.23 1.62
CA HIS A 24 7.42 4.78 2.50
C HIS A 24 6.94 3.35 2.22
N LEU A 25 6.88 2.91 0.96
CA LEU A 25 6.34 1.58 0.62
C LEU A 25 7.05 0.41 1.32
N PRO A 26 8.40 0.39 1.47
CA PRO A 26 9.09 -0.69 2.17
C PRO A 26 8.75 -0.82 3.65
N VAL A 27 8.32 0.28 4.27
CA VAL A 27 8.04 0.36 5.72
C VAL A 27 6.55 0.32 6.00
N SER A 28 5.73 1.00 5.21
CA SER A 28 4.27 0.98 5.39
C SER A 28 3.55 1.52 4.16
N VAL A 29 2.71 0.69 3.54
CA VAL A 29 1.75 1.13 2.51
C VAL A 29 0.80 2.18 3.06
N ARG A 30 0.36 2.03 4.31
CA ARG A 30 -0.44 3.07 4.99
C ARG A 30 0.32 4.40 5.09
N ALA A 31 1.59 4.39 5.50
CA ALA A 31 2.38 5.62 5.55
C ALA A 31 2.57 6.24 4.16
N ALA A 32 2.72 5.42 3.11
CA ALA A 32 2.78 5.90 1.74
C ALA A 32 1.47 6.58 1.32
N ASN A 33 0.31 5.97 1.63
CA ASN A 33 -1.01 6.54 1.34
C ASN A 33 -1.26 7.84 2.13
N GLU A 34 -0.84 7.90 3.39
CA GLU A 34 -0.89 9.11 4.21
C GLU A 34 0.00 10.21 3.62
N ALA A 35 1.21 9.88 3.17
CA ALA A 35 2.13 10.82 2.53
C ALA A 35 1.55 11.35 1.20
N LEU A 36 0.97 10.48 0.37
CA LEU A 36 0.26 10.88 -0.85
C LEU A 36 -0.89 11.84 -0.55
N SER A 37 -1.69 11.54 0.47
CA SER A 37 -2.82 12.37 0.91
C SER A 37 -2.41 13.73 1.50
N ARG A 38 -1.13 13.93 1.84
CA ARG A 38 -0.58 15.22 2.30
C ARG A 38 -0.06 16.10 1.17
N VAL A 39 0.04 15.58 -0.05
CA VAL A 39 0.52 16.37 -1.20
C VAL A 39 -0.56 17.37 -1.62
N SER A 40 -0.20 18.65 -1.70
CA SER A 40 -1.13 19.75 -2.01
C SER A 40 -1.95 19.53 -3.28
N ALA A 41 -1.32 18.99 -4.33
CA ALA A 41 -1.99 18.68 -5.59
C ALA A 41 -3.08 17.61 -5.41
N VAL A 42 -2.80 16.54 -4.66
CA VAL A 42 -3.76 15.47 -4.35
C VAL A 42 -4.89 16.01 -3.48
N GLN A 43 -4.58 16.79 -2.44
CA GLN A 43 -5.61 17.40 -1.58
C GLN A 43 -6.55 18.33 -2.33
N LYS A 44 -5.99 19.18 -3.20
CA LYS A 44 -6.78 20.09 -4.03
C LYS A 44 -7.71 19.30 -4.95
N TRP A 45 -7.17 18.28 -5.64
CA TRP A 45 -7.95 17.41 -6.50
C TRP A 45 -9.08 16.69 -5.73
N MET A 46 -8.77 16.04 -4.60
CA MET A 46 -9.75 15.36 -3.76
C MET A 46 -10.90 16.28 -3.34
N ARG A 47 -10.61 17.51 -2.91
CA ARG A 47 -11.64 18.48 -2.52
C ARG A 47 -12.54 18.88 -3.68
N THR A 48 -11.96 19.12 -4.86
CA THR A 48 -12.69 19.48 -6.07
C THR A 48 -13.59 18.33 -6.52
N THR A 49 -13.02 17.13 -6.70
CA THR A 49 -13.76 15.94 -7.14
C THR A 49 -14.86 15.53 -6.16
N ALA A 50 -14.61 15.60 -4.85
CA ALA A 50 -15.65 15.32 -3.87
C ALA A 50 -16.82 16.32 -3.94
N SER A 51 -16.52 17.59 -4.21
CA SER A 51 -17.53 18.65 -4.32
C SER A 51 -18.36 18.52 -5.60
N GLU A 52 -17.72 18.19 -6.73
CA GLU A 52 -18.39 17.92 -8.01
C GLU A 52 -19.34 16.71 -7.89
N ILE A 53 -18.85 15.60 -7.33
CA ILE A 53 -19.67 14.40 -7.17
C ILE A 53 -20.83 14.64 -6.18
N ALA A 54 -20.61 15.41 -5.11
CA ALA A 54 -21.68 15.77 -4.19
C ALA A 54 -22.76 16.65 -4.85
N ALA A 55 -22.37 17.56 -5.75
CA ALA A 55 -23.30 18.43 -6.48
C ALA A 55 -24.14 17.66 -7.51
N GLU A 56 -23.61 16.57 -8.07
CA GLU A 56 -24.30 15.71 -9.04
C GLU A 56 -25.27 14.70 -8.39
N GLN A 57 -25.28 14.59 -7.06
CA GLN A 57 -26.08 13.60 -6.34
C GLN A 57 -27.40 14.16 -5.80
N PRO A 58 -28.56 13.64 -6.23
CA PRO A 58 -29.83 13.90 -5.55
C PRO A 58 -29.80 13.37 -4.10
N PRO A 59 -30.48 14.01 -3.13
CA PRO A 59 -30.54 13.55 -1.73
C PRO A 59 -31.02 12.10 -1.56
N SER A 60 -31.84 11.61 -2.49
CA SER A 60 -32.36 10.23 -2.51
C SER A 60 -31.41 9.21 -3.14
N ALA A 61 -30.45 9.65 -3.98
CA ALA A 61 -29.50 8.78 -4.66
C ALA A 61 -28.34 8.34 -3.77
N MET A 62 -28.14 8.98 -2.62
CA MET A 62 -27.11 8.58 -1.66
C MET A 62 -27.29 7.13 -1.18
N GLN A 63 -28.51 6.58 -1.17
CA GLN A 63 -28.79 5.23 -0.66
C GLN A 63 -28.66 4.11 -1.72
N ASP A 64 -28.39 4.43 -2.98
CA ASP A 64 -28.29 3.45 -4.05
C ASP A 64 -26.83 3.04 -4.32
N ALA A 65 -26.53 1.75 -4.15
CA ALA A 65 -25.23 1.16 -4.44
C ALA A 65 -24.78 1.37 -5.90
N THR A 66 -25.73 1.44 -6.84
CA THR A 66 -25.47 1.66 -8.26
C THR A 66 -24.88 3.04 -8.52
N HIS A 67 -25.43 4.06 -7.87
CA HIS A 67 -24.94 5.44 -7.96
C HIS A 67 -23.56 5.60 -7.30
N ALA A 68 -23.32 4.93 -6.17
CA ALA A 68 -22.02 4.92 -5.52
C ALA A 68 -20.92 4.32 -6.42
N MET A 69 -21.22 3.23 -7.14
CA MET A 69 -20.29 2.63 -8.10
C MET A 69 -20.01 3.53 -9.31
N HIS A 70 -21.03 4.24 -9.80
CA HIS A 70 -20.84 5.21 -10.89
C HIS A 70 -19.96 6.40 -10.46
N GLY A 71 -20.17 6.93 -9.25
CA GLY A 71 -19.32 7.98 -8.69
C GLY A 71 -17.87 7.53 -8.53
N TYR A 72 -17.65 6.33 -7.98
CA TYR A 72 -16.31 5.74 -7.84
C TYR A 72 -15.61 5.56 -9.20
N SER A 73 -16.25 4.94 -10.18
CA SER A 73 -15.64 4.69 -11.49
C SER A 73 -15.27 5.98 -12.23
N THR A 74 -16.10 7.01 -12.12
CA THR A 74 -15.83 8.34 -12.68
C THR A 74 -14.65 9.01 -11.97
N ALA A 75 -14.66 9.02 -10.63
CA ALA A 75 -13.56 9.59 -9.83
C ALA A 75 -12.23 8.88 -10.08
N ARG A 76 -12.25 7.54 -10.16
CA ARG A 76 -11.07 6.73 -10.43
C ARG A 76 -10.50 6.99 -11.83
N ARG A 77 -11.34 7.16 -12.83
CA ARG A 77 -10.88 7.54 -14.17
C ARG A 77 -10.25 8.93 -14.17
N ALA A 78 -10.92 9.91 -13.57
CA ALA A 78 -10.40 11.28 -13.43
C ALA A 78 -9.08 11.32 -12.63
N LEU A 79 -8.91 10.47 -11.61
CA LEU A 79 -7.67 10.31 -10.86
C LEU A 79 -6.51 9.88 -11.77
N ASN A 80 -6.74 8.87 -12.60
CA ASN A 80 -5.74 8.34 -13.53
C ASN A 80 -5.38 9.34 -14.64
N GLU A 81 -6.32 10.18 -15.05
CA GLU A 81 -6.11 11.24 -16.03
C GLU A 81 -5.38 12.45 -15.43
N SER A 82 -5.66 12.77 -14.15
CA SER A 82 -5.09 13.94 -13.47
C SER A 82 -3.67 13.72 -12.96
N PHE A 83 -3.28 12.47 -12.66
CA PHE A 83 -1.96 12.13 -12.12
C PHE A 83 -1.25 11.01 -12.89
N PRO A 84 -0.98 11.19 -14.19
CA PRO A 84 -0.27 10.19 -15.00
C PRO A 84 1.14 9.91 -14.46
N ASP A 85 1.85 10.94 -13.97
CA ASP A 85 3.20 10.80 -13.42
C ASP A 85 3.22 10.00 -12.11
N LEU A 86 2.20 10.16 -11.25
CA LEU A 86 2.07 9.36 -10.03
C LEU A 86 1.77 7.90 -10.36
N ARG A 87 0.87 7.65 -11.32
CA ARG A 87 0.56 6.30 -11.79
C ARG A 87 1.81 5.61 -12.33
N ASP A 88 2.59 6.32 -13.14
CA ASP A 88 3.82 5.80 -13.71
C ASP A 88 4.90 5.59 -12.63
N ALA A 89 5.01 6.49 -11.66
CA ALA A 89 5.88 6.32 -10.50
C ALA A 89 5.49 5.11 -9.64
N ILE A 90 4.19 4.86 -9.41
CA ILE A 90 3.70 3.65 -8.72
C ILE A 90 4.08 2.42 -9.52
N ARG A 91 3.80 2.40 -10.83
CA ARG A 91 4.16 1.27 -11.70
C ARG A 91 5.66 0.97 -11.62
N THR A 92 6.51 1.98 -11.68
CA THR A 92 7.97 1.79 -11.58
C THR A 92 8.41 1.36 -10.18
N ALA A 93 7.92 2.03 -9.13
CA ALA A 93 8.31 1.73 -7.75
C ALA A 93 7.86 0.33 -7.30
N THR A 94 6.83 -0.21 -7.93
CA THR A 94 6.22 -1.50 -7.56
C THR A 94 6.42 -2.62 -8.58
N ASP A 95 7.29 -2.43 -9.58
CA ASP A 95 7.48 -3.37 -10.70
C ASP A 95 6.17 -3.78 -11.39
N GLY A 96 5.23 -2.85 -11.48
CA GLY A 96 3.91 -3.05 -12.11
C GLY A 96 2.89 -3.81 -11.26
N LEU A 97 3.24 -4.19 -10.02
CA LEU A 97 2.34 -4.92 -9.12
C LEU A 97 1.34 -3.99 -8.41
N GLY A 98 1.70 -2.71 -8.25
CA GLY A 98 0.87 -1.69 -7.64
C GLY A 98 0.09 -0.88 -8.67
N ALA A 99 -1.07 -0.37 -8.25
CA ALA A 99 -1.90 0.52 -9.03
C ALA A 99 -2.33 1.73 -8.19
N LEU A 100 -2.53 2.85 -8.88
CA LEU A 100 -3.20 4.02 -8.31
C LEU A 100 -4.70 3.75 -8.21
N ASP A 101 -5.24 3.93 -7.00
CA ASP A 101 -6.66 3.71 -6.74
C ASP A 101 -7.19 4.74 -5.72
N LEU A 102 -8.51 4.68 -5.51
CA LEU A 102 -9.25 5.56 -4.62
C LEU A 102 -10.01 4.70 -3.61
N ASP A 103 -9.69 4.83 -2.31
CA ASP A 103 -10.60 4.38 -1.26
C ASP A 103 -11.74 5.39 -1.20
N TRP A 104 -12.79 5.12 -1.98
CA TRP A 104 -13.93 6.02 -2.12
C TRP A 104 -14.99 5.73 -1.07
N ARG A 105 -15.31 6.74 -0.27
CA ARG A 105 -16.35 6.68 0.75
C ARG A 105 -17.55 7.51 0.31
N PRO A 106 -18.55 6.91 -0.37
CA PRO A 106 -19.66 7.64 -0.96
C PRO A 106 -20.49 8.42 0.07
N PHE A 107 -20.64 7.88 1.27
CA PHE A 107 -21.38 8.51 2.38
C PHE A 107 -20.54 9.47 3.22
N SER A 108 -19.23 9.52 2.98
CA SER A 108 -18.31 10.41 3.68
C SER A 108 -17.18 10.79 2.74
N PRO A 109 -17.45 11.58 1.67
CA PRO A 109 -16.46 11.86 0.63
C PRO A 109 -15.17 12.49 1.18
N HIS A 110 -15.27 13.26 2.27
CA HIS A 110 -14.14 13.86 2.99
C HIS A 110 -13.20 12.83 3.67
N LEU A 111 -13.64 11.58 3.85
CA LEU A 111 -12.83 10.46 4.32
C LEU A 111 -12.27 9.60 3.17
N SER A 112 -12.58 9.95 1.91
CA SER A 112 -11.99 9.27 0.76
C SER A 112 -10.51 9.63 0.66
N GLN A 113 -9.69 8.70 0.14
CA GLN A 113 -8.25 8.90 0.01
C GLN A 113 -7.69 8.24 -1.25
N VAL A 114 -6.68 8.88 -1.83
CA VAL A 114 -5.85 8.28 -2.88
C VAL A 114 -4.93 7.25 -2.24
N GLN A 115 -4.81 6.08 -2.87
CA GLN A 115 -4.03 4.98 -2.32
C GLN A 115 -3.29 4.20 -3.40
N VAL A 116 -2.24 3.50 -2.96
CA VAL A 116 -1.61 2.41 -3.70
C VAL A 116 -2.30 1.10 -3.31
N THR A 117 -2.74 0.33 -4.31
CA THR A 117 -3.32 -1.00 -4.12
C THR A 117 -2.54 -2.04 -4.93
N PHE A 118 -2.55 -3.30 -4.49
CA PHE A 118 -1.80 -4.41 -5.11
C PHE A 118 -2.70 -5.53 -5.67
N ASN A 119 -4.02 -5.34 -5.66
CA ASN A 119 -5.00 -6.31 -6.15
C ASN A 119 -4.75 -7.74 -5.59
N ARG A 120 -4.62 -7.84 -4.26
CA ARG A 120 -4.45 -9.10 -3.52
C ARG A 120 -5.70 -9.40 -2.73
N ASP A 121 -5.91 -10.67 -2.41
CA ASP A 121 -6.95 -11.18 -1.51
C ASP A 121 -6.59 -11.00 -0.02
N TYR A 122 -5.46 -10.33 0.25
CA TYR A 122 -4.99 -9.96 1.57
C TYR A 122 -4.52 -8.50 1.60
N ASP A 123 -4.56 -7.92 2.78
CA ASP A 123 -4.00 -6.59 3.02
C ASP A 123 -2.46 -6.63 2.96
N VAL A 124 -1.89 -5.65 2.28
CA VAL A 124 -0.43 -5.47 2.15
C VAL A 124 -0.01 -4.35 3.08
N ASP A 125 0.72 -4.68 4.15
CA ASP A 125 1.24 -3.70 5.11
C ASP A 125 2.47 -2.98 4.56
N ALA A 126 3.30 -3.67 3.79
CA ALA A 126 4.55 -3.17 3.21
C ALA A 126 4.80 -3.76 1.81
N PHE A 127 5.48 -3.01 0.95
CA PHE A 127 5.92 -3.49 -0.36
C PHE A 127 7.45 -3.43 -0.43
N VAL A 128 8.08 -4.58 -0.63
CA VAL A 128 9.53 -4.73 -0.63
C VAL A 128 10.00 -5.14 -2.01
N ARG A 129 10.81 -4.30 -2.63
CA ARG A 129 11.56 -4.67 -3.84
C ARG A 129 12.80 -5.47 -3.44
N VAL A 130 12.92 -6.68 -3.96
CA VAL A 130 14.07 -7.57 -3.77
C VAL A 130 14.88 -7.54 -5.05
N ASP A 131 15.90 -6.68 -5.10
CA ASP A 131 16.73 -6.54 -6.30
C ASP A 131 17.60 -7.78 -6.54
N ASP A 132 18.12 -8.39 -5.47
CA ASP A 132 18.92 -9.61 -5.52
C ASP A 132 18.38 -10.64 -4.53
N ALA A 133 17.83 -11.74 -5.06
CA ALA A 133 17.17 -12.79 -4.29
C ALA A 133 18.20 -13.74 -3.63
N THR A 134 19.13 -13.20 -2.84
CA THR A 134 20.07 -14.01 -2.05
C THR A 134 19.50 -14.30 -0.67
N ARG A 135 19.90 -15.43 -0.08
CA ARG A 135 19.48 -15.81 1.28
C ARG A 135 19.78 -14.73 2.33
N SER A 136 20.87 -13.97 2.17
CA SER A 136 21.23 -12.88 3.07
C SER A 136 20.23 -11.73 2.98
N VAL A 137 19.92 -11.27 1.76
CA VAL A 137 18.96 -10.16 1.53
C VAL A 137 17.58 -10.54 2.04
N LEU A 138 17.10 -11.74 1.72
CA LEU A 138 15.80 -12.22 2.20
C LEU A 138 15.74 -12.30 3.73
N ASN A 139 16.83 -12.74 4.39
CA ASN A 139 16.89 -12.75 5.85
C ASN A 139 16.76 -11.34 6.44
N THR A 140 17.50 -10.36 5.88
CA THR A 140 17.44 -8.97 6.33
C THR A 140 16.02 -8.41 6.24
N HIS A 141 15.30 -8.69 5.15
CA HIS A 141 13.90 -8.29 5.03
C HIS A 141 12.98 -9.00 6.04
N LEU A 142 13.19 -10.30 6.32
CA LEU A 142 12.43 -11.00 7.36
C LEU A 142 12.70 -10.44 8.77
N ASP A 143 13.94 -10.06 9.06
CA ASP A 143 14.29 -9.43 10.35
C ASP A 143 13.59 -8.07 10.48
N ALA A 144 13.61 -7.26 9.43
CA ALA A 144 12.90 -5.98 9.41
C ALA A 144 11.39 -6.17 9.67
N MET A 145 10.74 -7.11 8.98
CA MET A 145 9.32 -7.41 9.19
C MET A 145 9.00 -7.85 10.62
N GLN A 146 9.88 -8.65 11.25
CA GLN A 146 9.68 -9.08 12.64
C GLN A 146 9.81 -7.92 13.63
N ASN A 147 10.78 -7.04 13.40
CA ASN A 147 11.02 -5.88 14.27
C ASN A 147 9.89 -4.84 14.21
N GLU A 148 9.08 -4.86 13.16
CA GLU A 148 7.92 -3.98 13.01
C GLU A 148 6.63 -4.55 13.61
N LEU A 149 6.65 -5.78 14.13
CA LEU A 149 5.53 -6.30 14.92
C LEU A 149 5.44 -5.56 16.26
N PRO A 150 4.23 -5.40 16.83
CA PRO A 150 4.10 -4.76 18.14
C PRO A 150 4.95 -5.47 19.20
N GLU A 151 5.60 -4.67 20.04
CA GLU A 151 6.51 -5.17 21.08
C GLU A 151 5.78 -5.98 22.15
N SER A 152 4.53 -5.61 22.45
CA SER A 152 3.66 -6.28 23.40
C SER A 152 3.48 -7.76 23.09
N GLU A 153 3.13 -8.53 24.10
CA GLU A 153 2.79 -9.93 23.88
C GLU A 153 1.46 -10.03 23.13
N PRO A 154 1.38 -10.88 22.08
CA PRO A 154 0.11 -11.19 21.45
C PRO A 154 -0.84 -11.85 22.45
N PHE A 155 -2.14 -11.68 22.28
CA PHE A 155 -3.09 -12.45 23.08
C PHE A 155 -3.06 -13.94 22.68
N PRO A 156 -3.41 -14.86 23.60
CA PRO A 156 -3.53 -16.27 23.26
C PRO A 156 -4.44 -16.49 22.04
N ARG A 157 -3.97 -17.29 21.08
CA ARG A 157 -4.58 -17.62 19.78
C ARG A 157 -4.82 -16.42 18.87
N ARG A 158 -4.15 -15.29 19.13
CA ARG A 158 -4.22 -14.06 18.34
C ARG A 158 -2.82 -13.52 18.12
N PRO A 159 -2.04 -14.15 17.22
CA PRO A 159 -0.69 -13.72 16.93
C PRO A 159 -0.68 -12.28 16.42
N HIS A 160 0.40 -11.56 16.68
CA HIS A 160 0.69 -10.36 15.91
C HIS A 160 1.06 -10.76 14.50
N THR A 161 0.54 -10.04 13.51
CA THR A 161 0.72 -10.37 12.10
C THR A 161 1.20 -9.16 11.31
N ARG A 162 2.06 -9.41 10.34
CA ARG A 162 2.47 -8.42 9.35
C ARG A 162 2.65 -9.09 8.00
N THR A 163 2.09 -8.50 6.96
CA THR A 163 2.11 -9.02 5.58
C THR A 163 2.82 -8.04 4.67
N ALA A 164 3.88 -8.48 4.01
CA ALA A 164 4.55 -7.70 2.98
C ALA A 164 4.38 -8.36 1.62
N LEU A 165 4.23 -7.57 0.57
CA LEU A 165 4.35 -8.04 -0.81
C LEU A 165 5.80 -7.86 -1.26
N TRP A 166 6.48 -8.97 -1.53
CA TRP A 166 7.86 -8.95 -2.01
C TRP A 166 7.89 -9.13 -3.52
N ALA A 167 8.65 -8.27 -4.20
CA ALA A 167 8.76 -8.25 -5.64
C ALA A 167 10.18 -8.57 -6.10
N HIS A 168 10.31 -9.52 -7.02
CA HIS A 168 11.58 -9.85 -7.67
C HIS A 168 11.32 -10.15 -9.15
N GLY A 169 12.05 -9.50 -10.06
CA GLY A 169 11.93 -9.77 -11.49
C GLY A 169 10.52 -9.57 -12.09
N GLY A 170 9.70 -8.69 -11.49
CA GLY A 170 8.30 -8.47 -11.89
C GLY A 170 7.29 -9.48 -11.32
N GLU A 171 7.76 -10.51 -10.59
CA GLU A 171 6.88 -11.40 -9.83
C GLU A 171 6.70 -10.88 -8.40
N GLY A 172 5.46 -10.88 -7.91
CA GLY A 172 5.12 -10.49 -6.55
C GLY A 172 4.55 -11.63 -5.72
N ILE A 173 5.12 -11.88 -4.55
CA ILE A 173 4.67 -12.89 -3.58
C ILE A 173 4.43 -12.29 -2.21
N GLY A 174 3.32 -12.63 -1.58
CA GLY A 174 3.06 -12.20 -0.21
C GLY A 174 3.88 -13.04 0.78
N VAL A 175 4.52 -12.37 1.72
CA VAL A 175 5.21 -12.97 2.86
C VAL A 175 4.51 -12.46 4.10
N ARG A 176 4.08 -13.36 4.98
CA ARG A 176 3.47 -13.01 6.25
C ARG A 176 4.28 -13.57 7.40
N VAL A 177 4.49 -12.75 8.42
CA VAL A 177 5.07 -13.17 9.68
C VAL A 177 4.02 -13.18 10.77
N HIS A 178 4.07 -14.19 11.62
CA HIS A 178 3.28 -14.33 12.82
C HIS A 178 4.22 -14.35 14.02
N ARG A 179 3.94 -13.54 15.03
CA ARG A 179 4.51 -13.71 16.38
C ARG A 179 3.42 -14.26 17.27
N HIS A 180 3.65 -15.45 17.82
CA HIS A 180 2.70 -16.14 18.69
C HIS A 180 2.88 -15.75 20.15
N HIS A 181 1.84 -15.95 20.94
CA HIS A 181 1.95 -15.88 22.39
C HIS A 181 2.88 -17.03 22.86
N PRO A 182 3.75 -16.84 23.88
CA PRO A 182 4.76 -17.82 24.28
C PRO A 182 4.24 -19.22 24.62
N ASN A 183 2.95 -19.35 24.96
CA ASN A 183 2.33 -20.61 25.37
C ASN A 183 1.49 -21.29 24.28
N ASP A 184 1.35 -20.70 23.09
CA ASP A 184 0.48 -21.25 22.04
C ASP A 184 1.20 -22.20 21.09
N ASP A 185 2.50 -21.97 20.87
CA ASP A 185 3.27 -22.66 19.83
C ASP A 185 4.68 -22.98 20.32
N VAL A 186 5.26 -24.04 19.76
CA VAL A 186 6.66 -24.43 19.98
C VAL A 186 7.59 -23.37 19.38
N HIS A 187 7.12 -22.67 18.35
CA HIS A 187 7.88 -21.61 17.68
C HIS A 187 7.27 -20.23 17.96
N ARG A 188 8.08 -19.32 18.53
CA ARG A 188 7.66 -17.93 18.79
C ARG A 188 7.28 -17.18 17.50
N HIS A 189 7.87 -17.54 16.37
CA HIS A 189 7.55 -16.98 15.07
C HIS A 189 7.26 -18.09 14.05
N THR A 190 6.21 -17.91 13.26
CA THR A 190 5.96 -18.70 12.05
C THR A 190 5.74 -17.77 10.87
N PHE A 191 5.88 -18.31 9.67
CA PHE A 191 5.76 -17.56 8.42
C PHE A 191 4.74 -18.19 7.50
N ALA A 192 4.17 -17.40 6.60
CA ALA A 192 3.35 -17.88 5.51
C ALA A 192 3.80 -17.27 4.19
N LEU A 193 3.68 -18.07 3.13
CA LEU A 193 3.89 -17.68 1.75
C LEU A 193 2.52 -17.59 1.05
N LEU A 194 2.24 -16.46 0.43
CA LEU A 194 0.96 -16.09 -0.18
C LEU A 194 1.14 -15.82 -1.69
N PRO A 195 1.38 -16.87 -2.50
CA PRO A 195 1.50 -16.75 -3.94
C PRO A 195 0.17 -16.32 -4.62
N PRO A 196 0.22 -15.59 -5.75
CA PRO A 196 -0.97 -15.27 -6.54
C PRO A 196 -1.70 -16.53 -6.98
N ASN A 197 -3.03 -16.55 -6.82
CA ASN A 197 -3.92 -17.59 -7.39
C ASN A 197 -3.58 -19.03 -6.96
N GLU A 198 -2.79 -19.17 -5.90
CA GLU A 198 -2.30 -20.42 -5.37
C GLU A 198 -2.69 -20.52 -3.90
N LYS A 199 -2.77 -21.74 -3.36
CA LYS A 199 -3.11 -21.92 -1.95
C LYS A 199 -1.96 -21.40 -1.06
N PRO A 200 -2.25 -20.58 -0.04
CA PRO A 200 -1.25 -20.18 0.96
C PRO A 200 -0.55 -21.38 1.59
N THR A 201 0.76 -21.26 1.76
CA THR A 201 1.54 -22.19 2.59
C THR A 201 1.78 -21.53 3.94
N THR A 202 1.23 -22.08 5.01
CA THR A 202 1.27 -21.50 6.36
C THR A 202 2.22 -22.26 7.28
N ASP A 203 2.46 -21.70 8.46
CA ASP A 203 3.19 -22.34 9.57
C ASP A 203 4.61 -22.79 9.21
N LEU A 204 5.22 -22.06 8.27
CA LEU A 204 6.60 -22.29 7.84
C LEU A 204 7.57 -21.80 8.90
N GLN A 205 8.65 -22.56 9.07
CA GLN A 205 9.85 -22.07 9.72
C GLN A 205 10.65 -21.19 8.75
N ARG A 206 11.48 -20.29 9.30
CA ARG A 206 12.28 -19.33 8.54
C ARG A 206 13.06 -19.99 7.39
N ASP A 207 13.78 -21.08 7.66
CA ASP A 207 14.59 -21.75 6.64
C ASP A 207 13.75 -22.38 5.52
N ALA A 208 12.57 -22.89 5.85
CA ALA A 208 11.64 -23.44 4.86
C ALA A 208 11.09 -22.34 3.96
N LEU A 209 10.68 -21.20 4.54
CA LEU A 209 10.24 -20.02 3.79
C LEU A 209 11.33 -19.52 2.83
N LEU A 210 12.56 -19.31 3.35
CA LEU A 210 13.68 -18.84 2.54
C LEU A 210 14.01 -19.80 1.39
N THR A 211 14.00 -21.10 1.65
CA THR A 211 14.24 -22.11 0.62
C THR A 211 13.16 -22.05 -0.47
N GLN A 212 11.89 -21.89 -0.10
CA GLN A 212 10.80 -21.77 -1.06
C GLN A 212 10.90 -20.49 -1.90
N LEU A 213 11.23 -19.35 -1.27
CA LEU A 213 11.44 -18.08 -1.98
C LEU A 213 12.59 -18.17 -2.98
N LEU A 214 13.73 -18.73 -2.56
CA LEU A 214 14.90 -18.92 -3.43
C LEU A 214 14.58 -19.84 -4.61
N ASN A 215 13.90 -20.96 -4.36
CA ASN A 215 13.51 -21.88 -5.44
C ASN A 215 12.53 -21.25 -6.43
N ARG A 216 11.73 -20.28 -6.00
CA ARG A 216 10.77 -19.59 -6.85
C ARG A 216 11.42 -18.53 -7.74
N TRP A 217 12.49 -17.90 -7.26
CA TRP A 217 13.19 -16.80 -7.93
C TRP A 217 14.54 -17.16 -8.55
N ALA A 218 14.93 -18.44 -8.48
CA ALA A 218 16.09 -19.00 -9.17
C ALA A 218 15.83 -19.19 -10.66
#